data_AF-A0A838FCW5-F1
#
_entry.id   AF-A0A838FCW5-F1
#
_cell.length_a   1.000
_cell.length_b   1.000
_cell.length_c   1.000
_cell.angle_alpha   90.00
_cell.angle_beta   90.00
_cell.angle_gamma   90.00
#
_symmetry.space_group_name_H-M   'P 1'
#
loop_
_entity.id
_entity.type
_entity.pdbx_description
1 polymer ?
#
loop_
_entity_poly.entity_id
_entity_poly.type
_entity_poly.pdbx_seq_one_letter_code
_entity_poly.pdbx_strand_id
1 'polypeptide(L)'
;MRNALLISLLIATTLGCQPKVNQIAIEDPMRGFTPYAPDHIRGAASVKDLAVNLFLSLKGDISFAQLALFIPDSSNIAEIYRITLTDASEANLNSNADTVMHQLQRGWITTRSEASRLKANWSEATFTKLLIEDIVNQKIPSKKIILECKSGNTTLRANVKCMQIGDRWFIGEDIKFGV
;
A
#
# COMPACT_ATOMS: atom_id res chain seq x y z
N MET A 1 49.35 -34.39 35.40
CA MET A 1 47.93 -34.68 35.08
C MET A 1 47.20 -33.36 34.99
N ARG A 2 46.98 -32.86 33.77
CA ARG A 2 46.38 -31.55 33.49
C ARG A 2 45.64 -31.64 32.15
N ASN A 3 44.52 -30.94 32.11
CA ASN A 3 43.72 -30.53 30.93
C ASN A 3 42.51 -31.41 30.62
N ALA A 4 41.43 -31.03 31.30
CA ALA A 4 40.06 -31.21 30.84
C ALA A 4 39.67 -30.08 29.86
N LEU A 5 38.68 -30.39 29.02
CA LEU A 5 37.84 -29.51 28.20
C LEU A 5 38.49 -28.76 27.01
N LEU A 6 38.17 -29.24 25.81
CA LEU A 6 37.92 -28.40 24.63
C LEU A 6 36.95 -29.15 23.70
N ILE A 7 35.65 -29.01 23.99
CA ILE A 7 34.56 -29.25 23.04
C ILE A 7 33.86 -27.91 22.84
N SER A 8 33.46 -27.66 21.59
CA SER A 8 32.61 -26.58 21.07
C SER A 8 33.34 -25.55 20.22
N LEU A 9 33.75 -26.00 19.03
CA LEU A 9 33.89 -25.18 17.84
C LEU A 9 32.55 -25.22 17.07
N LEU A 10 32.17 -24.08 16.49
CA LEU A 10 31.01 -23.83 15.62
C LEU A 10 29.63 -23.78 16.30
N ILE A 11 29.33 -22.64 16.91
CA ILE A 11 28.08 -21.96 16.56
C ILE A 11 28.48 -20.84 15.61
N ALA A 12 28.54 -21.17 14.31
CA ALA A 12 28.45 -20.16 13.28
C ALA A 12 27.06 -19.55 13.41
N THR A 13 26.98 -18.42 14.10
CA THR A 13 25.81 -17.55 14.07
C THR A 13 25.60 -17.17 12.61
N THR A 14 24.63 -17.83 11.98
CA THR A 14 23.86 -17.24 10.89
C THR A 14 23.13 -16.03 11.47
N LEU A 15 23.89 -14.95 11.70
CA LEU A 15 23.34 -13.60 11.73
C LEU A 15 22.81 -13.38 10.33
N GLY A 16 21.57 -13.84 10.14
CA GLY A 16 20.77 -13.49 8.98
C GLY A 16 20.86 -12.00 8.85
N CYS A 17 21.48 -11.57 7.75
CA CYS A 17 21.33 -10.23 7.23
C CYS A 17 19.84 -10.09 6.91
N GLN A 18 19.03 -9.79 7.92
CA GLN A 18 17.65 -9.42 7.70
C GLN A 18 17.73 -8.15 6.85
N PRO A 19 17.13 -8.13 5.64
CA PRO A 19 17.17 -6.93 4.82
C PRO A 19 16.63 -5.78 5.68
N LYS A 20 17.42 -4.71 5.81
CA LYS A 20 16.96 -3.46 6.44
C LYS A 20 15.78 -2.98 5.61
N VAL A 21 14.57 -3.28 6.08
CA VAL A 21 13.36 -2.69 5.53
C VAL A 21 13.41 -1.23 5.98
N ASN A 22 13.66 -0.32 5.03
CA ASN A 22 13.50 1.11 5.29
C ASN A 22 12.00 1.36 5.47
N GLN A 23 11.60 1.52 6.73
CA GLN A 23 10.21 1.75 7.12
C GLN A 23 10.09 3.11 7.81
N ILE A 24 9.09 3.89 7.40
CA ILE A 24 8.71 5.14 8.04
C ILE A 24 7.38 4.93 8.76
N ALA A 25 7.29 5.36 10.01
CA ALA A 25 6.08 5.31 10.83
C ALA A 25 5.55 6.73 11.08
N ILE A 26 4.24 6.93 10.89
CA ILE A 26 3.54 8.20 11.09
C ILE A 26 2.32 7.94 11.96
N GLU A 27 2.20 8.60 13.10
CA GLU A 27 1.13 8.35 14.09
C GLU A 27 -0.20 9.02 13.73
N ASP A 28 -0.18 10.23 13.17
CA ASP A 28 -1.40 10.92 12.75
C ASP A 28 -1.24 11.46 11.31
N PRO A 29 -1.48 10.61 10.30
CA PRO A 29 -1.37 11.04 8.91
C PRO A 29 -2.53 11.96 8.48
N MET A 30 -3.61 12.05 9.27
CA MET A 30 -4.74 12.95 9.03
C MET A 30 -4.43 14.40 9.43
N ARG A 31 -3.44 14.62 10.31
CA ARG A 31 -3.04 15.96 10.73
C ARG A 31 -2.57 16.81 9.55
N GLY A 32 -3.32 17.89 9.28
CA GLY A 32 -3.05 18.81 8.17
C GLY A 32 -3.41 18.25 6.79
N PHE A 33 -4.10 17.09 6.73
CA PHE A 33 -4.66 16.60 5.49
C PHE A 33 -5.85 17.47 5.08
N THR A 34 -5.82 17.95 3.84
CA THR A 34 -6.95 18.61 3.21
C THR A 34 -7.57 17.61 2.24
N PRO A 35 -8.87 17.27 2.37
CA PRO A 35 -9.55 16.41 1.43
C PRO A 35 -9.32 16.89 0.01
N TYR A 36 -9.04 15.94 -0.88
CA TYR A 36 -8.79 16.24 -2.27
C TYR A 36 -10.01 16.94 -2.88
N ALA A 37 -9.85 18.20 -3.30
CA ALA A 37 -10.85 18.87 -4.12
C ALA A 37 -10.83 18.20 -5.50
N PRO A 38 -11.99 17.95 -6.13
CA PRO A 38 -12.07 17.29 -7.43
C PRO A 38 -11.68 18.27 -8.54
N ASP A 39 -10.43 18.72 -8.51
CA ASP A 39 -9.77 19.26 -9.69
C ASP A 39 -9.25 18.06 -10.47
N HIS A 40 -9.39 18.09 -11.79
CA HIS A 40 -9.21 16.98 -12.75
C HIS A 40 -7.84 16.24 -12.74
N ILE A 41 -6.99 16.49 -11.75
CA ILE A 41 -5.66 15.93 -11.59
C ILE A 41 -5.78 14.54 -10.92
N ARG A 42 -5.12 13.53 -11.51
CA ARG A 42 -5.08 12.15 -10.99
C ARG A 42 -3.88 11.90 -10.08
N GLY A 43 -3.97 10.82 -9.30
CA GLY A 43 -2.91 10.43 -8.35
C GLY A 43 -2.80 11.39 -7.16
N ALA A 44 -2.02 11.02 -6.16
CA ALA A 44 -1.81 11.81 -4.95
C ALA A 44 -0.47 12.57 -5.00
N ALA A 45 -0.39 13.73 -4.33
CA ALA A 45 0.85 14.51 -4.23
C ALA A 45 1.91 13.78 -3.38
N SER A 46 1.48 12.96 -2.44
CA SER A 46 2.36 12.20 -1.58
C SER A 46 1.76 10.83 -1.22
N VAL A 47 2.63 9.91 -0.79
CA VAL A 47 2.24 8.60 -0.26
C VAL A 47 1.33 8.73 0.96
N LYS A 48 1.54 9.77 1.77
CA LYS A 48 0.71 10.07 2.94
C LYS A 48 -0.72 10.43 2.52
N ASP A 49 -0.87 11.32 1.53
CA ASP A 49 -2.19 11.69 1.03
C ASP A 49 -2.90 10.51 0.37
N LEU A 50 -2.15 9.65 -0.34
CA LEU A 50 -2.68 8.41 -0.91
C LEU A 50 -3.22 7.47 0.18
N ALA A 51 -2.47 7.30 1.26
CA ALA A 51 -2.86 6.47 2.41
C ALA A 51 -4.13 7.01 3.10
N VAL A 52 -4.25 8.33 3.25
CA VAL A 52 -5.44 8.97 3.83
C VAL A 52 -6.66 8.77 2.93
N ASN A 53 -6.55 8.99 1.61
CA ASN A 53 -7.67 8.77 0.69
C ASN A 53 -8.13 7.30 0.70
N LEU A 54 -7.19 6.34 0.75
CA LEU A 54 -7.52 4.93 0.91
C LEU A 54 -8.31 4.68 2.21
N PHE A 55 -7.84 5.22 3.35
CA PHE A 55 -8.55 5.09 4.63
C PHE A 55 -9.98 5.67 4.57
N LEU A 56 -10.14 6.89 4.06
CA LEU A 56 -11.45 7.54 3.92
C LEU A 56 -12.40 6.71 3.04
N SER A 57 -11.87 6.06 2.00
CA SER A 57 -12.68 5.18 1.15
C SER A 57 -13.14 3.90 1.86
N LEU A 58 -12.30 3.34 2.74
CA LEU A 58 -12.65 2.14 3.52
C LEU A 58 -13.71 2.46 4.57
N LYS A 59 -13.59 3.63 5.19
CA LYS A 59 -14.56 4.20 6.12
C LYS A 59 -15.91 4.49 5.47
N GLY A 60 -15.90 4.84 4.18
CA GLY A 60 -17.09 5.18 3.40
C GLY A 60 -17.34 6.69 3.32
N ASP A 61 -16.39 7.50 3.79
CA ASP A 61 -16.44 8.98 3.71
C ASP A 61 -16.23 9.47 2.27
N ILE A 62 -15.53 8.66 1.45
CA ILE A 62 -15.48 8.83 -0.01
C ILE A 62 -15.87 7.53 -0.71
N SER A 63 -16.44 7.65 -1.91
CA SER A 63 -16.82 6.51 -2.74
C SER A 63 -15.63 5.82 -3.39
N PHE A 64 -15.81 4.57 -3.84
CA PHE A 64 -14.80 3.88 -4.66
C PHE A 64 -14.52 4.64 -5.98
N ALA A 65 -15.52 5.30 -6.57
CA ALA A 65 -15.33 6.10 -7.77
C ALA A 65 -14.38 7.29 -7.54
N GLN A 66 -14.39 7.87 -6.34
CA GLN A 66 -13.42 8.90 -5.96
C GLN A 66 -12.03 8.30 -5.68
N LEU A 67 -11.97 7.11 -5.05
CA LEU A 67 -10.70 6.38 -4.88
C LEU A 67 -10.06 6.02 -6.24
N ALA A 68 -10.88 5.74 -7.25
CA ALA A 68 -10.43 5.36 -8.59
C ALA A 68 -9.58 6.42 -9.30
N LEU A 69 -9.68 7.70 -8.90
CA LEU A 69 -8.79 8.77 -9.39
C LEU A 69 -7.33 8.57 -8.99
N PHE A 70 -7.08 7.75 -7.98
CA PHE A 70 -5.75 7.40 -7.49
C PHE A 70 -5.25 6.05 -8.02
N ILE A 71 -5.95 5.47 -8.99
CA ILE A 71 -5.56 4.24 -9.71
C ILE A 71 -5.01 4.65 -11.08
N PRO A 72 -3.92 4.05 -11.58
CA PRO A 72 -3.38 4.33 -12.91
C PRO A 72 -4.45 4.10 -13.99
N ASP A 73 -4.61 5.04 -14.91
CA ASP A 73 -5.37 4.79 -16.14
C ASP A 73 -4.46 4.31 -17.27
N SER A 74 -5.05 4.11 -18.45
CA SER A 74 -4.34 3.67 -19.65
C SER A 74 -3.18 4.60 -20.04
N SER A 75 -3.27 5.91 -19.77
CA SER A 75 -2.17 6.85 -20.05
C SER A 75 -1.04 6.69 -19.05
N ASN A 76 -1.35 6.56 -17.76
CA ASN A 76 -0.35 6.25 -16.74
C ASN A 76 0.31 4.88 -16.97
N ILE A 77 -0.47 3.89 -17.43
CA ILE A 77 0.03 2.56 -17.76
C ILE A 77 0.92 2.63 -19.00
N ALA A 78 0.56 3.38 -20.05
CA ALA A 78 1.46 3.64 -21.18
C ALA A 78 2.80 4.22 -20.72
N GLU A 79 2.80 5.13 -19.75
CA GLU A 79 4.02 5.67 -19.16
C GLU A 79 4.81 4.61 -18.36
N ILE A 80 4.14 3.76 -17.56
CA ILE A 80 4.77 2.62 -16.91
C ILE A 80 5.45 1.72 -17.95
N TYR A 81 4.75 1.38 -19.03
CA TYR A 81 5.29 0.54 -20.10
C TYR A 81 6.48 1.20 -20.77
N ARG A 82 6.39 2.48 -21.15
CA ARG A 82 7.52 3.25 -21.71
C ARG A 82 8.76 3.20 -20.80
N ILE A 83 8.58 3.27 -19.48
CA ILE A 83 9.67 3.22 -18.49
C ILE A 83 10.18 1.79 -18.26
N THR A 84 9.34 0.76 -18.39
CA THR A 84 9.63 -0.59 -17.89
C THR A 84 9.80 -1.66 -18.97
N LEU A 85 9.16 -1.54 -20.13
CA LEU A 85 9.08 -2.55 -21.19
C LEU A 85 8.94 -1.88 -22.57
N THR A 86 9.88 -2.13 -23.47
CA THR A 86 9.97 -1.47 -24.79
C THR A 86 8.87 -1.81 -25.80
N ASP A 87 8.00 -2.82 -25.57
CA ASP A 87 7.01 -3.28 -26.58
C ASP A 87 5.67 -3.69 -25.96
N ALA A 88 4.72 -2.74 -25.79
CA ALA A 88 3.33 -3.08 -25.50
C ALA A 88 2.35 -2.35 -26.43
N SER A 89 1.37 -3.08 -26.96
CA SER A 89 0.30 -2.53 -27.80
C SER A 89 -0.81 -1.88 -26.96
N GLU A 90 -1.48 -0.86 -27.48
CA GLU A 90 -2.51 -0.08 -26.77
C GLU A 90 -3.68 -0.92 -26.23
N ALA A 91 -4.11 -1.97 -26.96
CA ALA A 91 -5.17 -2.86 -26.51
C ALA A 91 -4.81 -3.63 -25.22
N ASN A 92 -3.52 -3.98 -25.04
CA ASN A 92 -3.04 -4.61 -23.83
C ASN A 92 -3.01 -3.62 -22.65
N LEU A 93 -2.82 -2.32 -22.90
CA LEU A 93 -2.78 -1.28 -21.86
C LEU A 93 -4.15 -1.06 -21.23
N ASN A 94 -5.21 -0.95 -22.05
CA ASN A 94 -6.58 -0.76 -21.55
C ASN A 94 -7.06 -1.98 -20.73
N SER A 95 -6.83 -3.19 -21.25
CA SER A 95 -7.19 -4.43 -20.54
C SER A 95 -6.47 -4.57 -19.19
N ASN A 96 -5.22 -4.09 -19.09
CA ASN A 96 -4.48 -4.08 -17.84
C ASN A 96 -5.02 -3.04 -16.85
N ALA A 97 -5.42 -1.85 -17.32
CA ALA A 97 -6.06 -0.83 -16.48
C ALA A 97 -7.35 -1.34 -15.84
N ASP A 98 -8.21 -1.96 -16.66
CA ASP A 98 -9.48 -2.55 -16.20
C ASP A 98 -9.23 -3.68 -15.21
N THR A 99 -8.21 -4.51 -15.45
CA THR A 99 -7.83 -5.60 -14.54
C THR A 99 -7.41 -5.06 -13.17
N VAL A 100 -6.57 -4.02 -13.12
CA VAL A 100 -6.13 -3.38 -11.87
C VAL A 100 -7.32 -2.74 -11.14
N MET A 101 -8.18 -2.03 -11.87
CA MET A 101 -9.40 -1.42 -11.33
C MET A 101 -10.31 -2.47 -10.67
N HIS A 102 -10.58 -3.58 -11.36
CA HIS A 102 -11.42 -4.66 -10.84
C HIS A 102 -10.79 -5.38 -9.65
N GLN A 103 -9.47 -5.63 -9.68
CA GLN A 103 -8.76 -6.22 -8.54
C GLN A 103 -8.85 -5.32 -7.30
N LEU A 104 -8.68 -4.02 -7.48
CA LEU A 104 -8.77 -3.04 -6.39
C LEU A 104 -10.20 -2.92 -5.85
N GLN A 105 -11.21 -2.93 -6.72
CA GLN A 105 -12.60 -2.94 -6.28
C GLN A 105 -12.92 -4.18 -5.45
N ARG A 106 -12.44 -5.36 -5.90
CA ARG A 106 -12.59 -6.61 -5.15
C ARG A 106 -11.87 -6.55 -3.81
N GLY A 107 -10.60 -6.13 -3.79
CA GLY A 107 -9.82 -5.97 -2.56
C GLY A 107 -10.47 -4.98 -1.58
N TRP A 108 -11.03 -3.88 -2.08
CA TRP A 108 -11.78 -2.90 -1.29
C TRP A 108 -13.05 -3.49 -0.66
N ILE A 109 -13.88 -4.20 -1.46
CA ILE A 109 -15.10 -4.87 -0.94
C ILE A 109 -14.74 -5.94 0.11
N THR A 110 -13.73 -6.77 -0.17
CA THR A 110 -13.28 -7.82 0.74
C THR A 110 -12.74 -7.22 2.03
N THR A 111 -11.91 -6.18 1.95
CA THR A 111 -11.34 -5.50 3.13
C THR A 111 -12.44 -4.92 4.02
N ARG A 112 -13.48 -4.31 3.42
CA ARG A 112 -14.62 -3.80 4.19
C ARG A 112 -15.44 -4.92 4.84
N SER A 113 -15.60 -6.06 4.14
CA SER A 113 -16.35 -7.22 4.61
C SER A 113 -15.64 -8.01 5.72
N GLU A 114 -14.32 -8.15 5.66
CA GLU A 114 -13.54 -8.92 6.65
C GLU A 114 -13.55 -8.29 8.05
N ALA A 115 -13.66 -6.95 8.15
CA ALA A 115 -13.82 -6.28 9.45
C ALA A 115 -15.05 -6.77 10.22
N SER A 116 -16.14 -7.08 9.51
CA SER A 116 -17.38 -7.59 10.11
C SER A 116 -17.18 -8.95 10.79
N ARG A 117 -16.30 -9.81 10.27
CA ARG A 117 -15.95 -11.10 10.92
C ARG A 117 -15.29 -10.89 12.28
N LEU A 118 -14.59 -9.79 12.45
CA LEU A 118 -13.91 -9.41 13.69
C LEU A 118 -14.80 -8.56 14.62
N LYS A 119 -16.11 -8.45 14.32
CA LYS A 119 -17.06 -7.57 15.03
C LYS A 119 -16.56 -6.12 15.11
N ALA A 120 -15.87 -5.68 14.07
CA ALA A 120 -15.34 -4.34 13.91
C ALA A 120 -15.92 -3.71 12.63
N ASN A 121 -15.80 -2.39 12.48
CA ASN A 121 -16.30 -1.70 11.31
C ASN A 121 -15.38 -0.56 10.91
N TRP A 122 -15.06 -0.48 9.62
CA TRP A 122 -14.27 0.61 9.07
C TRP A 122 -14.96 1.97 9.21
N SER A 123 -16.30 2.04 9.21
CA SER A 123 -17.03 3.31 9.37
C SER A 123 -16.75 3.97 10.72
N GLU A 124 -16.47 3.17 11.75
CA GLU A 124 -16.18 3.61 13.11
C GLU A 124 -14.67 3.63 13.42
N ALA A 125 -13.84 3.18 12.47
CA ALA A 125 -12.42 3.08 12.69
C ALA A 125 -11.75 4.46 12.76
N THR A 126 -10.75 4.55 13.63
CA THR A 126 -9.85 5.70 13.77
C THR A 126 -8.48 5.32 13.22
N PHE A 127 -7.91 6.17 12.36
CA PHE A 127 -6.56 5.99 11.84
C PHE A 127 -5.55 6.16 12.98
N THR A 128 -4.74 5.14 13.28
CA THR A 128 -3.76 5.19 14.38
C THR A 128 -2.31 5.22 13.94
N LYS A 129 -1.97 4.58 12.83
CA LYS A 129 -0.58 4.52 12.38
C LYS A 129 -0.49 4.20 10.90
N LEU A 130 0.34 4.94 10.19
CA LEU A 130 0.75 4.66 8.83
C LEU A 130 2.19 4.14 8.84
N LEU A 131 2.40 2.97 8.26
CA LEU A 131 3.72 2.43 7.95
C LEU A 131 3.94 2.48 6.44
N ILE A 132 5.10 2.98 6.03
CA ILE A 132 5.51 3.05 4.63
C ILE A 132 6.81 2.27 4.48
N GLU A 133 6.81 1.24 3.64
CA GLU A 133 7.97 0.40 3.35
C GLU A 133 8.47 0.66 1.93
N ASP A 134 9.77 0.87 1.78
CA ASP A 134 10.40 0.95 0.47
C ASP A 134 10.45 -0.42 -0.21
N ILE A 135 10.04 -0.49 -1.48
CA ILE A 135 10.20 -1.70 -2.30
C ILE A 135 11.47 -1.53 -3.13
N VAL A 136 12.51 -2.29 -2.77
CA VAL A 136 13.79 -2.27 -3.46
C VAL A 136 13.71 -2.96 -4.84
N ASN A 137 14.66 -2.62 -5.71
CA ASN A 137 14.84 -3.22 -7.04
C ASN A 137 13.63 -3.08 -7.99
N GLN A 138 12.86 -2.01 -7.84
CA GLN A 138 11.78 -1.67 -8.76
C GLN A 138 12.26 -0.68 -9.82
N LYS A 139 11.83 -0.86 -11.07
CA LYS A 139 12.12 0.07 -12.17
C LYS A 139 11.44 1.43 -11.98
N ILE A 140 10.35 1.46 -11.21
CA ILE A 140 9.60 2.65 -10.85
C ILE A 140 9.64 2.78 -9.33
N PRO A 141 9.86 3.99 -8.77
CA PRO A 141 9.80 4.19 -7.32
C PRO A 141 8.48 3.67 -6.77
N SER A 142 8.57 2.66 -5.90
CA SER A 142 7.41 1.95 -5.39
C SER A 142 7.51 1.77 -3.89
N LYS A 143 6.37 1.83 -3.22
CA LYS A 143 6.28 1.65 -1.77
C LYS A 143 5.09 0.78 -1.41
N LYS A 144 5.17 0.14 -0.25
CA LYS A 144 4.03 -0.53 0.38
C LYS A 144 3.51 0.36 1.50
N ILE A 145 2.23 0.68 1.43
CA ILE A 145 1.48 1.39 2.46
C ILE A 145 0.84 0.34 3.35
N ILE A 146 0.95 0.48 4.67
CA ILE A 146 0.22 -0.32 5.64
C ILE A 146 -0.48 0.65 6.60
N LEU A 147 -1.81 0.60 6.58
CA LEU A 147 -2.69 1.34 7.46
C LEU A 147 -2.96 0.48 8.71
N GLU A 148 -2.77 1.05 9.89
CA GLU A 148 -3.32 0.51 11.13
C GLU A 148 -4.40 1.45 11.65
N CYS A 149 -5.55 0.88 11.95
CA CYS A 149 -6.71 1.60 12.48
C CYS A 149 -7.26 0.88 13.71
N LYS A 150 -7.92 1.62 14.60
CA LYS A 150 -8.63 1.07 15.76
C LYS A 150 -10.14 1.21 15.60
N SER A 151 -10.87 0.12 15.81
CA SER A 151 -12.33 0.06 15.88
C SER A 151 -12.70 -0.62 17.19
N GLY A 152 -13.07 0.16 18.21
CA GLY A 152 -13.19 -0.34 19.57
C GLY A 152 -11.87 -0.97 20.06
N ASN A 153 -11.93 -2.23 20.49
CA ASN A 153 -10.74 -2.97 20.94
C ASN A 153 -9.96 -3.66 19.80
N THR A 154 -10.49 -3.66 18.59
CA THR A 154 -9.92 -4.37 17.44
C THR A 154 -8.98 -3.46 16.65
N THR A 155 -7.81 -3.99 16.29
CA THR A 155 -6.93 -3.37 15.29
C THR A 155 -7.32 -3.90 13.91
N LEU A 156 -7.62 -3.00 12.99
CA LEU A 156 -7.81 -3.30 11.57
C LEU A 156 -6.56 -2.89 10.81
N ARG A 157 -6.10 -3.73 9.87
CA ARG A 157 -4.99 -3.36 8.97
C ARG A 157 -5.36 -3.55 7.51
N ALA A 158 -4.95 -2.59 6.69
CA ALA A 158 -5.03 -2.69 5.24
C ALA A 158 -3.66 -2.38 4.66
N ASN A 159 -3.23 -3.11 3.64
CA ASN A 159 -1.98 -2.80 2.95
C ASN A 159 -2.18 -2.78 1.44
N VAL A 160 -1.41 -1.91 0.78
CA VAL A 160 -1.49 -1.74 -0.66
C VAL A 160 -0.10 -1.37 -1.19
N LYS A 161 0.20 -1.77 -2.43
CA LYS A 161 1.39 -1.26 -3.12
C LYS A 161 1.03 -0.03 -3.93
N CYS A 162 1.93 0.94 -3.92
CA CYS A 162 1.83 2.16 -4.67
C CYS A 162 3.10 2.42 -5.46
N MET A 163 2.97 3.19 -6.53
CA MET A 163 4.07 3.56 -7.41
C MET A 163 3.99 5.04 -7.77
N GLN A 164 5.14 5.64 -8.03
CA GLN A 164 5.25 7.03 -8.45
C GLN A 164 5.36 7.11 -9.98
N ILE A 165 4.47 7.86 -10.61
CA ILE A 165 4.47 8.12 -12.06
C ILE A 165 4.50 9.63 -12.23
N GLY A 166 5.57 10.14 -12.84
CA GLY A 166 5.90 11.57 -12.79
C GLY A 166 6.00 12.06 -11.33
N ASP A 167 5.27 13.12 -10.99
CA ASP A 167 5.25 13.71 -9.66
C ASP A 167 4.11 13.20 -8.77
N ARG A 168 3.40 12.14 -9.18
CA ARG A 168 2.18 11.67 -8.52
C ARG A 168 2.27 10.22 -8.10
N TRP A 169 1.60 9.89 -7.01
CA TRP A 169 1.52 8.56 -6.44
C TRP A 169 0.18 7.89 -6.76
N PHE A 170 0.25 6.64 -7.21
CA PHE A 170 -0.91 5.84 -7.59
C PHE A 170 -0.92 4.50 -6.87
N ILE A 171 -2.11 3.97 -6.61
CA ILE A 171 -2.31 2.60 -6.12
C ILE A 171 -2.06 1.64 -7.28
N GLY A 172 -0.96 0.88 -7.19
CA GLY A 172 -0.42 0.11 -8.31
C GLY A 172 -0.87 -1.34 -8.36
N GLU A 173 -1.09 -1.98 -7.22
CA GLU A 173 -1.51 -3.39 -7.13
C GLU A 173 -2.35 -3.64 -5.86
N ASP A 174 -3.18 -4.69 -5.96
CA ASP A 174 -3.86 -5.47 -4.91
C ASP A 174 -3.86 -4.89 -3.49
N ILE A 175 -5.05 -4.46 -3.03
CA ILE A 175 -5.28 -4.12 -1.61
C ILE A 175 -5.42 -5.43 -0.84
N LYS A 176 -4.39 -5.77 -0.05
CA LYS A 176 -4.36 -6.98 0.78
C LYS A 176 -4.71 -6.64 2.22
N PHE A 177 -5.52 -7.49 2.82
CA PHE A 177 -5.91 -7.38 4.22
C PHE A 177 -4.98 -8.19 5.12
N GLY A 178 -4.75 -7.69 6.33
CA GLY A 178 -4.08 -8.42 7.40
C GLY A 178 -4.73 -8.08 8.74
N VAL A 179 -4.67 -9.01 9.69
CA VAL A 179 -5.02 -8.77 11.10
C VAL A 179 -3.72 -8.76 11.89
#